data_AF-A0A2D4PY15-F1
#
_entry.id   AF-A0A2D4PY15-F1
#
_cell.length_a   1.000
_cell.length_b   1.000
_cell.length_c   1.000
_cell.angle_alpha   90.00
_cell.angle_beta   90.00
_cell.angle_gamma   90.00
#
_symmetry.space_group_name_H-M   'P 1'
#
loop_
_entity.id
_entity.type
_entity.pdbx_description
1 polymer ?
#
loop_
_entity_poly.entity_id
_entity_poly.type
_entity_poly.pdbx_seq_one_letter_code
_entity_poly.pdbx_strand_id
1 'polypeptide(L)'
;QLFVTIEGLLASTYHNCPCPVPILKWMFQMMSIHPDSTVSRKILDTLMLLTIRNFSDKNDKQKPWIPSLFDITTVLINMGISFNVLFPSQHFQPGYTENDIMSEMHVTVNKQSKRDTCINSTTYFLLIESNLCNIAKFLQLCINVCPEGYTDREIFILLLLLFKLSLETELKQFPLVNLESLVIKLLENVRNWDTEMTQLSLAISCLSEHHHNLLWLVQFVPNWTTRGRQIRRHLSLVIISKLLKSHVKIPSSHDHQMSLLCKELVKMKPSGLLKRLSETSGHDDGVTAPFLSESEHQAYYMTYVLLHLVREASNFECTSSNKRKWLLRLCSTLEKHVKCDIREDVRLFYRTKVKDLVARTYSKWQQMIHSSQLIQGQIHDFWVPDT
;
A
#
# COMPACT_ATOMS: atom_id res chain seq x y z
N GLN A 1 28.43 -23.34 8.76
CA GLN A 1 27.44 -22.46 9.41
C GLN A 1 26.01 -22.78 8.92
N LEU A 2 25.71 -22.72 7.62
CA LEU A 2 24.39 -23.08 7.06
C LEU A 2 23.87 -24.50 7.43
N PHE A 3 24.75 -25.50 7.45
CA PHE A 3 24.40 -26.88 7.86
C PHE A 3 23.80 -26.94 9.28
N VAL A 4 24.29 -26.14 10.22
CA VAL A 4 23.83 -26.12 11.62
C VAL A 4 22.41 -25.57 11.75
N THR A 5 22.03 -24.63 10.87
CA THR A 5 20.67 -24.07 10.81
C THR A 5 19.70 -25.01 10.11
N ILE A 6 20.14 -25.68 9.04
CA ILE A 6 19.29 -26.53 8.19
C ILE A 6 18.93 -27.85 8.87
N GLU A 7 19.84 -28.41 9.68
CA GLU A 7 19.65 -29.68 10.39
C GLU A 7 18.97 -29.53 11.77
N GLY A 8 18.44 -28.35 12.09
CA GLY A 8 17.75 -28.11 13.37
C GLY A 8 18.68 -28.06 14.61
N LEU A 9 20.00 -28.11 14.41
CA LEU A 9 20.98 -28.06 15.50
C LEU A 9 20.90 -26.77 16.32
N LEU A 10 20.59 -25.63 15.70
CA LEU A 10 20.38 -24.38 16.44
C LEU A 10 19.14 -24.46 17.34
N ALA A 11 18.06 -25.07 16.87
CA ALA A 11 16.83 -25.22 17.64
C ALA A 11 16.98 -26.21 18.81
N SER A 12 17.88 -27.19 18.70
CA SER A 12 18.23 -28.10 19.80
C SER A 12 19.24 -27.48 20.76
N THR A 13 20.25 -26.78 20.27
CA THR A 13 21.30 -26.12 21.08
C THR A 13 20.70 -25.04 21.99
N TYR A 14 19.81 -24.22 21.44
CA TYR A 14 19.10 -23.17 22.17
C TYR A 14 17.72 -23.63 22.64
N HIS A 15 17.59 -24.91 23.01
CA HIS A 15 16.33 -25.43 23.55
C HIS A 15 16.05 -24.88 24.96
N ASN A 16 17.08 -24.78 25.80
CA ASN A 16 16.98 -24.41 27.22
C ASN A 16 17.65 -23.05 27.54
N CYS A 17 18.15 -22.34 26.54
CA CYS A 17 18.86 -21.07 26.70
C CYS A 17 18.44 -20.09 25.60
N PRO A 18 18.34 -18.77 25.88
CA PRO A 18 17.98 -17.79 24.87
C PRO A 18 19.06 -17.72 23.79
N CYS A 19 18.63 -17.79 22.52
CA CYS A 19 19.54 -17.66 21.39
C CYS A 19 20.14 -16.24 21.34
N PRO A 20 21.48 -16.08 21.26
CA PRO A 20 22.14 -14.78 21.16
C PRO A 20 21.66 -13.94 19.97
N VAL A 21 21.45 -12.65 20.21
CA VAL A 21 21.00 -11.68 19.19
C VAL A 21 21.85 -11.69 17.91
N PRO A 22 23.19 -11.78 17.94
CA PRO A 22 23.99 -11.84 16.71
C PRO A 22 23.65 -13.04 15.81
N ILE A 23 23.25 -14.18 16.40
CA ILE A 23 22.86 -15.37 15.63
C ILE A 23 21.49 -15.14 14.99
N LEU A 24 20.55 -14.54 15.72
CA LEU A 24 19.22 -14.22 15.19
C LEU A 24 19.31 -13.19 14.04
N LYS A 25 20.14 -12.15 14.20
CA LYS A 25 20.46 -11.18 13.13
C LYS A 25 21.05 -11.85 11.90
N TRP A 26 22.05 -12.73 12.10
CA TRP A 26 22.65 -13.48 11.00
C TRP A 26 21.64 -14.38 10.29
N MET A 27 20.75 -15.07 11.02
CA MET A 27 19.68 -15.87 10.41
C MET A 27 18.72 -15.01 9.59
N PHE A 28 18.32 -13.85 10.11
CA PHE A 28 17.46 -12.91 9.39
C PHE A 28 18.12 -12.42 8.09
N GLN A 29 19.41 -12.06 8.15
CA GLN A 29 20.19 -11.69 6.96
C GLN A 29 20.31 -12.86 5.98
N MET A 30 20.70 -14.05 6.42
CA MET A 30 20.85 -15.21 5.54
C MET A 30 19.54 -15.61 4.87
N MET A 31 18.43 -15.63 5.61
CA MET A 31 17.10 -15.87 5.07
C MET A 31 16.74 -14.88 3.96
N SER A 32 17.20 -13.62 4.06
CA SER A 32 16.86 -12.59 3.08
C SER A 32 17.62 -12.69 1.75
N ILE A 33 18.76 -13.39 1.70
CA ILE A 33 19.62 -13.43 0.50
C ILE A 33 19.96 -14.83 0.00
N HIS A 34 19.57 -15.88 0.72
CA HIS A 34 19.97 -17.24 0.36
C HIS A 34 19.45 -17.62 -1.04
N PRO A 35 20.29 -18.18 -1.93
CA PRO A 35 19.92 -18.46 -3.33
C PRO A 35 18.95 -19.64 -3.50
N ASP A 36 18.80 -20.48 -2.48
CA ASP A 36 17.81 -21.56 -2.43
C ASP A 36 16.64 -21.17 -1.52
N SER A 37 15.45 -21.04 -2.11
CA SER A 37 14.19 -20.70 -1.44
C SER A 37 13.78 -21.71 -0.37
N THR A 38 14.15 -22.99 -0.54
CA THR A 38 13.84 -24.07 0.42
C THR A 38 14.66 -23.88 1.69
N VAL A 39 15.95 -23.61 1.52
CA VAL A 39 16.85 -23.31 2.65
C VAL A 39 16.45 -22.00 3.32
N SER A 40 16.14 -20.96 2.55
CA SER A 40 15.63 -19.69 3.07
C SER A 40 14.39 -19.91 3.96
N ARG A 41 13.44 -20.74 3.52
CA ARG A 41 12.26 -21.12 4.31
C ARG A 41 12.61 -21.89 5.60
N LYS A 42 13.54 -22.85 5.56
CA LYS A 42 13.98 -23.56 6.76
C LYS A 42 14.62 -22.62 7.79
N ILE A 43 15.39 -21.63 7.32
CA ILE A 43 15.97 -20.59 8.18
C ILE A 43 14.86 -19.75 8.82
N LEU A 44 13.85 -19.35 8.03
CA LEU A 44 12.66 -18.66 8.55
C LEU A 44 11.97 -19.47 9.65
N ASP A 45 11.65 -20.74 9.39
CA ASP A 45 10.93 -21.60 10.33
C ASP A 45 11.70 -21.74 11.66
N THR A 46 13.02 -21.91 11.57
CA THR A 46 13.91 -21.97 12.75
C THR A 46 13.93 -20.63 13.49
N LEU A 47 14.00 -19.51 12.77
CA LEU A 47 14.02 -18.17 13.37
C LEU A 47 12.70 -17.85 14.08
N MET A 48 11.57 -18.21 13.47
CA MET A 48 10.24 -18.08 14.04
C MET A 48 10.10 -18.92 15.32
N LEU A 49 10.54 -20.18 15.29
CA LEU A 49 10.51 -21.08 16.44
C LEU A 49 11.32 -20.52 17.63
N LEU A 50 12.54 -20.04 17.39
CA LEU A 50 13.38 -19.45 18.43
C LEU A 50 12.75 -18.18 19.01
N THR A 51 12.13 -17.34 18.17
CA THR A 51 11.45 -16.11 18.61
C THR A 51 10.27 -16.41 19.53
N ILE A 52 9.44 -17.41 19.18
CA ILE A 52 8.29 -17.83 19.99
C ILE A 52 8.75 -18.42 21.34
N ARG A 53 9.81 -19.23 21.33
CA ARG A 53 10.36 -19.82 22.57
C ARG A 53 10.90 -18.77 23.52
N ASN A 54 11.71 -17.84 23.01
CA ASN A 54 12.26 -16.74 23.81
C ASN A 54 11.16 -15.86 24.44
N PHE A 55 9.97 -15.80 23.85
CA PHE A 55 8.82 -15.10 24.43
C PHE A 55 8.10 -15.90 25.52
N SER A 56 8.01 -17.22 25.39
CA SER A 56 7.28 -18.06 26.34
C SER A 56 8.02 -18.31 27.66
N ASP A 57 9.32 -17.97 27.72
CA ASP A 57 10.15 -18.21 28.90
C ASP A 57 9.80 -17.17 29.99
N LYS A 58 9.15 -17.64 31.05
CA LYS A 58 8.42 -16.85 32.08
C LYS A 58 9.31 -15.97 32.99
N ASN A 59 10.58 -15.77 32.65
CA ASN A 59 11.48 -14.88 33.39
C ASN A 59 11.35 -13.46 32.82
N ASP A 60 10.38 -12.77 33.39
CA ASP A 60 9.73 -11.48 33.11
C ASP A 60 10.58 -10.22 32.79
N LYS A 61 11.75 -10.34 32.15
CA LYS A 61 12.65 -9.17 31.94
C LYS A 61 13.25 -8.99 30.55
N GLN A 62 13.22 -9.96 29.65
CA GLN A 62 13.82 -9.80 28.31
C GLN A 62 12.77 -9.91 27.22
N LYS A 63 12.53 -8.80 26.52
CA LYS A 63 11.73 -8.79 25.29
C LYS A 63 12.44 -9.67 24.24
N PRO A 64 11.70 -10.48 23.46
CA PRO A 64 12.30 -11.22 22.36
C PRO A 64 12.92 -10.23 21.37
N TRP A 65 14.05 -10.63 20.77
CA TRP A 65 14.65 -9.83 19.71
C TRP A 65 13.70 -9.77 18.50
N ILE A 66 13.53 -8.56 17.98
CA ILE A 66 12.85 -8.28 16.73
C ILE A 66 13.79 -7.45 15.85
N PRO A 67 13.70 -7.55 14.50
CA PRO A 67 14.50 -6.72 13.61
C PRO A 67 14.22 -5.24 13.82
N SER A 68 15.27 -4.44 14.02
CA SER A 68 15.16 -2.98 13.99
C SER A 68 14.93 -2.47 12.55
N LEU A 69 14.54 -1.19 12.39
CA LEU A 69 14.55 -0.55 11.07
C LEU A 69 15.91 -0.70 10.36
N PHE A 70 17.00 -0.61 11.12
CA PHE A 70 18.35 -0.79 10.60
C PHE A 70 18.56 -2.21 10.06
N ASP A 71 18.15 -3.24 10.80
CA ASP A 71 18.25 -4.64 10.36
C ASP A 71 17.43 -4.88 9.09
N ILE A 72 16.21 -4.32 9.02
CA ILE A 72 15.31 -4.42 7.86
C ILE A 72 15.90 -3.69 6.64
N THR A 73 16.49 -2.52 6.84
CA THR A 73 17.12 -1.75 5.76
C THR A 73 18.35 -2.49 5.22
N THR A 74 19.14 -3.07 6.12
CA THR A 74 20.34 -3.84 5.76
C THR A 74 19.99 -5.01 4.86
N VAL A 75 18.95 -5.79 5.18
CA VAL A 75 18.55 -6.92 4.33
C VAL A 75 18.02 -6.49 2.95
N LEU A 76 17.34 -5.34 2.87
CA LEU A 76 16.85 -4.81 1.60
C LEU A 76 17.99 -4.25 0.73
N ILE A 77 18.99 -3.63 1.33
CA ILE A 77 20.21 -3.21 0.63
C ILE A 77 20.98 -4.43 0.13
N ASN A 78 21.07 -5.49 0.92
CA ASN A 78 21.69 -6.75 0.50
C ASN A 78 20.96 -7.42 -0.68
N MET A 79 19.67 -7.14 -0.87
CA MET A 79 18.91 -7.56 -2.06
C MET A 79 19.17 -6.69 -3.30
N GLY A 80 19.95 -5.62 -3.17
CA GLY A 80 20.31 -4.70 -4.26
C GLY A 80 19.51 -3.41 -4.32
N ILE A 81 18.71 -3.09 -3.29
CA ILE A 81 17.92 -1.84 -3.27
C ILE A 81 18.80 -0.70 -2.74
N SER A 82 18.92 0.40 -3.49
CA SER A 82 19.65 1.58 -3.03
C SER A 82 18.99 2.25 -1.82
N PHE A 83 19.79 2.72 -0.87
CA PHE A 83 19.32 3.42 0.33
C PHE A 83 18.39 4.61 0.01
N ASN A 84 18.75 5.41 -1.00
CA ASN A 84 17.98 6.59 -1.43
C ASN A 84 16.57 6.23 -1.95
N VAL A 85 16.41 5.01 -2.46
CA VAL A 85 15.12 4.52 -2.97
C VAL A 85 14.20 4.08 -1.83
N LEU A 86 14.77 3.58 -0.72
CA LEU A 86 14.03 3.08 0.44
C LEU A 86 13.32 4.20 1.22
N PHE A 87 13.93 5.40 1.27
CA PHE A 87 13.43 6.53 2.06
C PHE A 87 13.25 7.80 1.22
N PRO A 88 12.25 7.85 0.31
CA PRO A 88 12.05 9.01 -0.56
C PRO A 88 11.49 10.25 0.15
N SER A 89 10.94 10.11 1.37
CA SER A 89 10.32 11.22 2.10
C SER A 89 11.28 11.86 3.10
N GLN A 90 11.54 13.16 2.98
CA GLN A 90 12.42 13.91 3.89
C GLN A 90 11.93 13.91 5.35
N HIS A 91 10.61 13.87 5.55
CA HIS A 91 10.02 13.90 6.88
C HIS A 91 10.08 12.54 7.60
N PHE A 92 10.26 11.45 6.83
CA PHE A 92 10.30 10.08 7.34
C PHE A 92 11.64 9.42 7.01
N GLN A 93 12.71 10.05 7.49
CA GLN A 93 14.06 9.49 7.43
C GLN A 93 14.36 8.66 8.69
N PRO A 94 15.11 7.56 8.55
CA PRO A 94 15.66 6.83 9.69
C PRO A 94 16.71 7.67 10.43
N GLY A 95 17.04 7.26 11.66
CA GLY A 95 18.08 7.91 12.48
C GLY A 95 19.52 7.53 12.11
N TYR A 96 19.74 6.93 10.93
CA TYR A 96 21.02 6.43 10.45
C TYR A 96 21.17 6.69 8.94
N THR A 97 22.40 6.57 8.44
CA THR A 97 22.80 6.82 7.06
C THR A 97 23.25 5.54 6.34
N GLU A 98 23.41 5.62 5.02
CA GLU A 98 23.97 4.53 4.22
C GLU A 98 25.37 4.11 4.71
N ASN A 99 26.21 5.08 5.13
CA ASN A 99 27.56 4.80 5.63
C ASN A 99 27.55 3.97 6.92
N ASP A 100 26.55 4.16 7.77
CA ASP A 100 26.40 3.38 9.01
C ASP A 100 26.12 1.90 8.69
N ILE A 101 25.29 1.65 7.68
CA ILE A 101 25.00 0.30 7.19
C ILE A 101 26.24 -0.33 6.55
N MET A 102 26.92 0.40 5.68
CA MET A 102 28.13 -0.08 5.02
C MET A 102 29.24 -0.39 6.04
N SER A 103 29.38 0.41 7.09
CA SER A 103 30.37 0.18 8.15
C SER A 103 30.13 -1.14 8.89
N GLU A 104 28.88 -1.50 9.16
CA GLU A 104 28.53 -2.80 9.76
C GLU A 104 28.74 -3.96 8.77
N MET A 105 28.47 -3.75 7.48
CA MET A 105 28.69 -4.73 6.42
C MET A 105 30.17 -4.96 6.09
N HIS A 106 31.02 -3.94 6.14
CA HIS A 106 32.45 -4.06 5.87
C HIS A 106 33.20 -4.87 6.95
N VAL A 107 32.65 -4.98 8.16
CA VAL A 107 33.15 -5.90 9.19
C VAL A 107 32.94 -7.37 8.80
N THR A 108 32.02 -7.67 7.87
CA THR A 108 31.64 -9.05 7.49
C THR A 108 32.14 -9.52 6.11
N VAL A 109 32.69 -8.66 5.24
CA VAL A 109 33.11 -9.05 3.88
C VAL A 109 34.47 -8.47 3.49
N ASN A 110 35.55 -9.10 3.97
CA ASN A 110 36.87 -9.01 3.35
C ASN A 110 37.07 -10.24 2.45
N LYS A 111 36.30 -10.32 1.34
CA LYS A 111 36.52 -11.16 0.14
C LYS A 111 35.28 -11.10 -0.77
N GLN A 112 35.25 -10.18 -1.72
CA GLN A 112 34.38 -10.32 -2.90
C GLN A 112 35.03 -11.33 -3.85
N SER A 113 34.54 -12.57 -3.87
CA SER A 113 34.72 -13.40 -5.06
C SER A 113 33.69 -12.96 -6.09
N LYS A 114 34.13 -12.31 -7.16
CA LYS A 114 33.34 -12.18 -8.40
C LYS A 114 33.01 -13.60 -8.88
N ARG A 115 31.83 -14.10 -8.53
CA ARG A 115 31.23 -15.24 -9.21
C ARG A 115 30.17 -14.68 -10.14
N ASP A 116 30.55 -14.56 -11.40
CA ASP A 116 29.61 -14.35 -12.51
C ASP A 116 28.73 -15.60 -12.62
N THR A 117 27.67 -15.65 -11.81
CA THR A 117 26.64 -16.66 -11.95
C THR A 117 25.58 -16.03 -12.83
N CYS A 118 25.50 -16.45 -14.09
CA CYS A 118 24.47 -16.05 -15.03
C CYS A 118 23.13 -16.65 -14.56
N ILE A 119 22.54 -16.04 -13.53
CA ILE A 119 21.19 -16.36 -13.08
C ILE A 119 20.25 -15.69 -14.08
N ASN A 120 19.36 -16.47 -14.71
CA ASN A 120 18.32 -15.90 -15.56
C ASN A 120 17.51 -14.86 -14.76
N SER A 121 17.31 -13.68 -15.33
CA SER A 121 16.54 -12.56 -14.74
C SER A 121 15.29 -13.05 -14.01
N THR A 122 14.45 -13.86 -14.65
CA THR A 122 13.21 -14.40 -14.05
C THR A 122 13.47 -15.26 -12.80
N THR A 123 14.51 -16.08 -12.79
CA THR A 123 14.88 -16.92 -11.63
C THR A 123 15.38 -16.06 -10.47
N TYR A 124 16.11 -14.99 -10.78
CA TYR A 124 16.55 -14.02 -9.78
C TYR A 124 15.37 -13.27 -9.15
N PHE A 125 14.37 -12.89 -9.94
CA PHE A 125 13.17 -12.23 -9.41
C PHE A 125 12.30 -13.13 -8.55
N LEU A 126 12.09 -14.39 -8.94
CA LEU A 126 11.37 -15.37 -8.11
C LEU A 126 12.07 -15.59 -6.75
N LEU A 127 13.40 -15.51 -6.73
CA LEU A 127 14.18 -15.57 -5.51
C LEU A 127 13.93 -14.36 -4.60
N ILE A 128 13.97 -13.14 -5.17
CA ILE A 128 13.68 -11.90 -4.44
C ILE A 128 12.26 -11.95 -3.88
N GLU A 129 11.27 -12.35 -4.67
CA GLU A 129 9.88 -12.49 -4.23
C GLU A 129 9.78 -13.44 -3.02
N SER A 130 10.40 -14.63 -3.11
CA SER A 130 10.39 -15.59 -1.99
C SER A 130 11.05 -15.03 -0.73
N ASN A 131 12.16 -14.30 -0.89
CA ASN A 131 12.88 -13.74 0.25
C ASN A 131 12.12 -12.57 0.89
N LEU A 132 11.48 -11.70 0.08
CA LEU A 132 10.57 -10.66 0.57
C LEU A 132 9.37 -11.26 1.31
N CYS A 133 8.81 -12.38 0.81
CA CYS A 133 7.76 -13.11 1.51
C CYS A 133 8.22 -13.62 2.88
N ASN A 134 9.45 -14.13 2.98
CA ASN A 134 10.01 -14.62 4.25
C ASN A 134 10.24 -13.48 5.24
N ILE A 135 10.77 -12.34 4.78
CA ILE A 135 10.88 -11.11 5.60
C ILE A 135 9.49 -10.72 6.11
N ALA A 136 8.49 -10.66 5.23
CA ALA A 136 7.15 -10.23 5.60
C ALA A 136 6.50 -11.17 6.64
N LYS A 137 6.66 -12.48 6.49
CA LYS A 137 6.17 -13.47 7.46
C LYS A 137 6.85 -13.33 8.81
N PHE A 138 8.16 -13.13 8.83
CA PHE A 138 8.89 -12.96 10.08
C PHE A 138 8.47 -11.68 10.81
N LEU A 139 8.38 -10.56 10.09
CA LEU A 139 7.94 -9.29 10.67
C LEU A 139 6.50 -9.37 11.22
N GLN A 140 5.61 -10.07 10.52
CA GLN A 140 4.25 -10.33 11.04
C GLN A 140 4.28 -11.09 12.38
N LEU A 141 5.14 -12.11 12.50
CA LEU A 141 5.33 -12.81 13.78
C LEU A 141 5.85 -11.86 14.86
N CYS A 142 6.90 -11.09 14.58
CA CYS A 142 7.49 -10.14 15.52
C CYS A 142 6.47 -9.12 16.04
N ILE A 143 5.62 -8.59 15.16
CA ILE A 143 4.56 -7.65 15.52
C ILE A 143 3.50 -8.31 16.42
N ASN A 144 3.15 -9.57 16.16
CA ASN A 144 2.18 -10.29 17.00
C ASN A 144 2.76 -10.63 18.38
N VAL A 145 4.04 -11.02 18.45
CA VAL A 145 4.72 -11.41 19.69
C VAL A 145 5.09 -10.18 20.52
N CYS A 146 5.49 -9.08 19.88
CA CYS A 146 5.85 -7.83 20.55
C CYS A 146 5.13 -6.64 19.89
N PRO A 147 3.85 -6.40 20.21
CA PRO A 147 3.07 -5.30 19.62
C PRO A 147 3.68 -3.91 19.88
N GLU A 148 4.29 -3.75 21.04
CA GLU A 148 5.00 -2.54 21.47
C GLU A 148 6.47 -2.50 21.01
N GLY A 149 6.83 -3.37 20.06
CA GLY A 149 8.19 -3.51 19.56
C GLY A 149 8.64 -2.36 18.66
N TYR A 150 7.69 -1.73 17.95
CA TYR A 150 7.93 -0.59 17.08
C TYR A 150 7.18 0.65 17.58
N THR A 151 7.82 1.80 17.42
CA THR A 151 7.18 3.10 17.60
C THR A 151 6.27 3.43 16.41
N ASP A 152 5.28 4.32 16.58
CA ASP A 152 4.41 4.77 15.49
C ASP A 152 5.22 5.33 14.31
N ARG A 153 6.33 6.04 14.60
CA ARG A 153 7.25 6.56 13.56
C ARG A 153 7.93 5.44 12.78
N GLU A 154 8.39 4.38 13.45
CA GLU A 154 8.99 3.23 12.76
C GLU A 154 7.97 2.47 11.93
N ILE A 155 6.74 2.29 12.46
CA ILE A 155 5.63 1.71 11.72
C ILE A 155 5.36 2.52 10.43
N PHE A 156 5.40 3.84 10.51
CA PHE A 156 5.20 4.72 9.36
C PHE A 156 6.29 4.56 8.30
N ILE A 157 7.54 4.52 8.72
CA ILE A 157 8.68 4.29 7.82
C ILE A 157 8.54 2.91 7.15
N LEU A 158 8.19 1.86 7.91
CA LEU A 158 7.95 0.52 7.36
C LEU A 158 6.81 0.50 6.35
N LEU A 159 5.69 1.16 6.66
CA LEU A 159 4.56 1.28 5.73
C LEU A 159 4.99 1.96 4.44
N LEU A 160 5.66 3.11 4.52
CA LEU A 160 6.13 3.85 3.34
C LEU A 160 7.12 3.03 2.50
N LEU A 161 8.00 2.28 3.16
CA LEU A 161 8.92 1.36 2.51
C LEU A 161 8.16 0.25 1.78
N LEU A 162 7.16 -0.38 2.39
CA LEU A 162 6.34 -1.43 1.75
C LEU A 162 5.54 -0.88 0.57
N PHE A 163 4.97 0.32 0.70
CA PHE A 163 4.30 1.01 -0.40
C PHE A 163 5.26 1.37 -1.53
N LYS A 164 6.48 1.77 -1.21
CA LYS A 164 7.50 2.06 -2.22
C LYS A 164 7.95 0.79 -2.94
N LEU A 165 8.15 -0.31 -2.21
CA LEU A 165 8.47 -1.61 -2.80
C LEU A 165 7.36 -2.11 -3.72
N SER A 166 6.08 -1.94 -3.34
CA SER A 166 4.96 -2.40 -4.18
C SER A 166 4.85 -1.66 -5.51
N LEU A 167 5.54 -0.53 -5.68
CA LEU A 167 5.60 0.19 -6.96
C LEU A 167 6.54 -0.47 -7.98
N GLU A 168 7.41 -1.39 -7.55
CA GLU A 168 8.33 -2.08 -8.45
C GLU A 168 7.57 -2.88 -9.50
N THR A 169 7.90 -2.66 -10.77
CA THR A 169 7.13 -3.14 -11.92
C THR A 169 7.11 -4.66 -12.01
N GLU A 170 8.22 -5.29 -11.62
CA GLU A 170 8.36 -6.73 -11.62
C GLU A 170 7.55 -7.39 -10.49
N LEU A 171 7.49 -6.75 -9.32
CA LEU A 171 6.70 -7.23 -8.19
C LEU A 171 5.19 -7.18 -8.45
N LYS A 172 4.71 -6.25 -9.30
CA LYS A 172 3.29 -6.14 -9.68
C LYS A 172 2.76 -7.37 -10.44
N GLN A 173 3.64 -8.22 -10.96
CA GLN A 173 3.25 -9.45 -11.67
C GLN A 173 2.82 -10.56 -10.71
N PHE A 174 3.13 -10.43 -9.41
CA PHE A 174 2.93 -11.46 -8.41
C PHE A 174 1.92 -11.04 -7.33
N PRO A 175 1.21 -12.01 -6.73
CA PRO A 175 0.29 -11.73 -5.64
C PRO A 175 1.08 -11.38 -4.36
N LEU A 176 1.12 -10.09 -4.01
CA LEU A 176 1.85 -9.56 -2.85
C LEU A 176 1.15 -9.79 -1.49
N VAL A 177 0.45 -10.91 -1.34
CA VAL A 177 -0.43 -11.21 -0.19
C VAL A 177 0.29 -11.13 1.16
N ASN A 178 1.55 -11.58 1.22
CA ASN A 178 2.33 -11.49 2.46
C ASN A 178 2.67 -10.04 2.83
N LEU A 179 2.92 -9.18 1.83
CA LEU A 179 3.15 -7.74 2.06
C LEU A 179 1.85 -7.04 2.44
N GLU A 180 0.74 -7.34 1.76
CA GLU A 180 -0.60 -6.82 2.11
C GLU A 180 -1.00 -7.20 3.54
N SER A 181 -0.74 -8.45 3.94
CA SER A 181 -0.95 -8.93 5.32
C SER A 181 -0.07 -8.18 6.33
N LEU A 182 1.19 -7.93 6.00
CA LEU A 182 2.08 -7.13 6.84
C LEU A 182 1.60 -5.67 6.95
N VAL A 183 1.15 -5.07 5.85
CA VAL A 183 0.54 -3.72 5.86
C VAL A 183 -0.64 -3.69 6.80
N ILE A 184 -1.55 -4.68 6.76
CA ILE A 184 -2.67 -4.74 7.72
C ILE A 184 -2.17 -4.75 9.16
N LYS A 185 -1.19 -5.61 9.48
CA LYS A 185 -0.65 -5.73 10.83
C LYS A 185 -0.01 -4.43 11.33
N LEU A 186 0.73 -3.75 10.46
CA LEU A 186 1.33 -2.45 10.76
C LEU A 186 0.26 -1.37 10.96
N LEU A 187 -0.76 -1.32 10.09
CA LEU A 187 -1.85 -0.37 10.21
C LEU A 187 -2.60 -0.53 11.52
N GLU A 188 -2.91 -1.77 11.94
CA GLU A 188 -3.61 -2.03 13.20
C GLU A 188 -2.79 -1.70 14.45
N ASN A 189 -1.45 -1.71 14.36
CA ASN A 189 -0.57 -1.37 15.48
C ASN A 189 -0.28 0.13 15.66
N VAL A 190 -0.77 1.00 14.79
CA VAL A 190 -0.65 2.46 15.00
C VAL A 190 -1.50 2.87 16.20
N ARG A 191 -0.91 3.53 17.20
CA ARG A 191 -1.63 3.85 18.44
C ARG A 191 -2.61 5.03 18.23
N ASN A 192 -2.11 6.15 17.72
CA ASN A 192 -2.90 7.37 17.53
C ASN A 192 -3.49 7.50 16.13
N TRP A 193 -4.34 6.54 15.74
CA TRP A 193 -4.79 6.41 14.36
C TRP A 193 -5.47 7.67 13.78
N ASP A 194 -6.36 8.33 14.51
CA ASP A 194 -7.17 9.44 13.98
C ASP A 194 -6.31 10.65 13.55
N THR A 195 -5.22 10.92 14.24
CA THR A 195 -4.27 11.99 13.90
C THR A 195 -3.28 11.53 12.84
N GLU A 196 -2.77 10.32 13.00
CA GLU A 196 -1.65 9.79 12.22
C GLU A 196 -2.06 9.37 10.80
N MET A 197 -3.29 8.86 10.61
CA MET A 197 -3.83 8.43 9.30
C MET A 197 -3.77 9.52 8.23
N THR A 198 -4.01 10.77 8.63
CA THR A 198 -3.96 11.93 7.72
C THR A 198 -2.52 12.17 7.22
N GLN A 199 -1.54 12.13 8.13
CA GLN A 199 -0.13 12.31 7.79
C GLN A 199 0.38 11.18 6.90
N LEU A 200 0.02 9.94 7.23
CA LEU A 200 0.36 8.77 6.42
C LEU A 200 -0.19 8.86 5.00
N SER A 201 -1.45 9.29 4.85
CA SER A 201 -2.06 9.47 3.52
C SER A 201 -1.31 10.51 2.69
N LEU A 202 -0.90 11.63 3.30
CA LEU A 202 -0.08 12.64 2.62
C LEU A 202 1.26 12.06 2.20
N ALA A 203 1.95 11.36 3.10
CA ALA A 203 3.24 10.75 2.83
C ALA A 203 3.19 9.70 1.70
N ILE A 204 2.17 8.83 1.69
CA ILE A 204 1.95 7.85 0.61
C ILE A 204 1.73 8.57 -0.73
N SER A 205 0.96 9.68 -0.73
CA SER A 205 0.72 10.45 -1.95
C SER A 205 1.98 11.10 -2.54
N CYS A 206 3.06 11.23 -1.76
CA CYS A 206 4.35 11.76 -2.21
C CYS A 206 5.29 10.68 -2.77
N LEU A 207 4.94 9.38 -2.70
CA LEU A 207 5.80 8.31 -3.20
C LEU A 207 5.91 8.26 -4.74
N SER A 208 4.96 8.88 -5.45
CA SER A 208 4.97 8.99 -6.90
C SER A 208 4.24 10.23 -7.40
N GLU A 209 4.67 10.76 -8.54
CA GLU A 209 3.91 11.76 -9.31
C GLU A 209 3.03 11.11 -10.39
N HIS A 210 3.24 9.82 -10.69
CA HIS A 210 2.53 9.13 -11.75
C HIS A 210 1.15 8.63 -11.28
N HIS A 211 0.09 9.03 -11.97
CA HIS A 211 -1.29 8.72 -11.60
C HIS A 211 -1.60 7.21 -11.53
N HIS A 212 -0.95 6.36 -12.35
CA HIS A 212 -1.14 4.90 -12.23
C HIS A 212 -0.57 4.36 -10.92
N ASN A 213 0.61 4.85 -10.54
CA ASN A 213 1.29 4.41 -9.33
C ASN A 213 0.51 4.87 -8.10
N LEU A 214 -0.02 6.08 -8.13
CA LEU A 214 -0.89 6.60 -7.07
C LEU A 214 -2.17 5.77 -6.91
N LEU A 215 -2.81 5.38 -8.01
CA LEU A 215 -3.96 4.47 -7.95
C LEU A 215 -3.57 3.10 -7.40
N TRP A 216 -2.43 2.56 -7.84
CA TRP A 216 -1.91 1.29 -7.34
C TRP A 216 -1.70 1.32 -5.83
N LEU A 217 -1.12 2.39 -5.28
CA LEU A 217 -0.91 2.54 -3.84
C LEU A 217 -2.22 2.47 -3.06
N VAL A 218 -3.31 3.05 -3.58
CA VAL A 218 -4.65 2.93 -2.98
C VAL A 218 -5.16 1.50 -3.06
N GLN A 219 -5.00 0.84 -4.20
CA GLN A 219 -5.51 -0.53 -4.43
C GLN A 219 -4.74 -1.58 -3.63
N PHE A 220 -3.44 -1.36 -3.41
CA PHE A 220 -2.55 -2.21 -2.62
C PHE A 220 -2.92 -2.22 -1.14
N VAL A 221 -3.56 -1.17 -0.62
CA VAL A 221 -4.10 -1.20 0.74
C VAL A 221 -5.32 -2.13 0.78
N PRO A 222 -5.34 -3.15 1.65
CA PRO A 222 -6.51 -4.02 1.78
C PRO A 222 -7.78 -3.28 2.20
N ASN A 223 -8.94 -3.63 1.62
CA ASN A 223 -10.24 -2.98 1.92
C ASN A 223 -11.13 -3.78 2.88
N TRP A 224 -10.70 -4.95 3.35
CA TRP A 224 -11.49 -5.77 4.27
C TRP A 224 -11.32 -5.37 5.74
N THR A 225 -10.30 -4.57 6.09
CA THR A 225 -10.13 -3.99 7.43
C THR A 225 -10.68 -2.56 7.52
N THR A 226 -11.04 -2.13 8.73
CA THR A 226 -11.54 -0.76 8.98
C THR A 226 -10.47 0.28 8.69
N ARG A 227 -9.26 0.12 9.25
CA ARG A 227 -8.15 1.05 9.00
C ARG A 227 -7.75 1.10 7.53
N GLY A 228 -7.79 -0.04 6.84
CA GLY A 228 -7.52 -0.12 5.41
C GLY A 228 -8.52 0.69 4.58
N ARG A 229 -9.83 0.55 4.84
CA ARG A 229 -10.87 1.37 4.18
C ARG A 229 -10.75 2.85 4.51
N GLN A 230 -10.44 3.21 5.75
CA GLN A 230 -10.24 4.60 6.17
C GLN A 230 -9.08 5.26 5.43
N ILE A 231 -7.92 4.59 5.33
CA ILE A 231 -6.79 5.07 4.52
C ILE A 231 -7.17 5.17 3.05
N ARG A 232 -7.75 4.12 2.45
CA ARG A 232 -8.11 4.14 1.02
C ARG A 232 -8.98 5.34 0.69
N ARG A 233 -9.98 5.62 1.55
CA ARG A 233 -10.88 6.75 1.40
C ARG A 233 -10.12 8.08 1.46
N HIS A 234 -9.35 8.29 2.52
CA HIS A 234 -8.66 9.57 2.75
C HIS A 234 -7.53 9.79 1.74
N LEU A 235 -6.69 8.78 1.49
CA LEU A 235 -5.64 8.78 0.47
C LEU A 235 -6.21 9.06 -0.93
N SER A 236 -7.36 8.49 -1.28
CA SER A 236 -8.01 8.78 -2.57
C SER A 236 -8.39 10.24 -2.71
N LEU A 237 -8.90 10.89 -1.65
CA LEU A 237 -9.20 12.32 -1.67
C LEU A 237 -7.92 13.17 -1.80
N VAL A 238 -6.85 12.80 -1.08
CA VAL A 238 -5.54 13.46 -1.20
C VAL A 238 -5.02 13.38 -2.64
N ILE A 239 -5.06 12.19 -3.25
CA ILE A 239 -4.58 11.96 -4.62
C ILE A 239 -5.47 12.68 -5.63
N ILE A 240 -6.79 12.67 -5.47
CA ILE A 240 -7.71 13.44 -6.32
C ILE A 240 -7.34 14.94 -6.28
N SER A 241 -7.17 15.51 -5.08
CA SER A 241 -6.78 16.90 -4.89
C SER A 241 -5.43 17.22 -5.55
N LYS A 242 -4.45 16.30 -5.39
CA LYS A 242 -3.12 16.37 -6.02
C LYS A 242 -3.22 16.37 -7.55
N LEU A 243 -3.87 15.37 -8.14
CA LEU A 243 -3.97 15.20 -9.60
C LEU A 243 -4.78 16.31 -10.28
N LEU A 244 -5.79 16.85 -9.59
CA LEU A 244 -6.58 17.97 -10.08
C LEU A 244 -5.97 19.34 -9.80
N LYS A 245 -4.81 19.38 -9.12
CA LYS A 245 -4.09 20.60 -8.71
C LYS A 245 -4.99 21.59 -7.95
N SER A 246 -5.90 21.08 -7.11
CA SER A 246 -6.82 21.95 -6.37
C SER A 246 -6.22 22.52 -5.09
N HIS A 247 -5.11 21.95 -4.60
CA HIS A 247 -4.37 22.37 -3.40
C HIS A 247 -5.26 22.51 -2.15
N VAL A 248 -6.40 21.81 -2.11
CA VAL A 248 -7.34 21.87 -1.00
C VAL A 248 -6.90 20.91 0.10
N LYS A 249 -6.79 21.42 1.34
CA LYS A 249 -6.60 20.58 2.52
C LYS A 249 -7.84 19.71 2.74
N ILE A 250 -7.63 18.40 2.89
CA ILE A 250 -8.74 17.46 3.08
C ILE A 250 -9.39 17.72 4.46
N PRO A 251 -10.71 17.98 4.52
CA PRO A 251 -11.40 18.19 5.78
C PRO A 251 -11.43 16.93 6.64
N SER A 252 -11.51 17.07 7.97
CA SER A 252 -11.67 15.94 8.89
C SER A 252 -13.10 15.36 8.89
N SER A 253 -14.11 16.22 8.74
CA SER A 253 -15.52 15.83 8.72
C SER A 253 -15.90 15.12 7.42
N HIS A 254 -16.55 13.96 7.55
CA HIS A 254 -17.02 13.16 6.42
C HIS A 254 -17.94 13.95 5.46
N ASP A 255 -18.88 14.75 5.97
CA ASP A 255 -19.78 15.53 5.11
C ASP A 255 -19.03 16.60 4.30
N HIS A 256 -18.00 17.20 4.89
CA HIS A 256 -17.14 18.15 4.19
C HIS A 256 -16.26 17.44 3.14
N GLN A 257 -15.76 16.23 3.43
CA GLN A 257 -15.08 15.38 2.46
C GLN A 257 -15.97 15.03 1.27
N MET A 258 -17.24 14.67 1.51
CA MET A 258 -18.19 14.35 0.42
C MET A 258 -18.56 15.58 -0.41
N SER A 259 -18.73 16.73 0.23
CA SER A 259 -18.91 18.01 -0.44
C SER A 259 -17.73 18.33 -1.37
N LEU A 260 -16.50 18.14 -0.88
CA LEU A 260 -15.27 18.30 -1.66
C LEU A 260 -15.24 17.33 -2.84
N LEU A 261 -15.53 16.04 -2.61
CA LEU A 261 -15.56 15.02 -3.66
C LEU A 261 -16.53 15.38 -4.79
N CYS A 262 -17.72 15.90 -4.45
CA CYS A 262 -18.69 16.36 -5.46
C CYS A 262 -18.13 17.54 -6.28
N LYS A 263 -17.44 18.50 -5.64
CA LYS A 263 -16.81 19.63 -6.34
C LYS A 263 -15.69 19.17 -7.26
N GLU A 264 -14.85 18.25 -6.80
CA GLU A 264 -13.75 17.71 -7.60
C GLU A 264 -14.23 16.85 -8.76
N LEU A 265 -15.32 16.08 -8.59
CA LEU A 265 -15.90 15.24 -9.64
C LEU A 265 -16.30 16.04 -10.89
N VAL A 266 -16.77 17.28 -10.73
CA VAL A 266 -17.08 18.19 -11.85
C VAL A 266 -15.84 18.46 -12.73
N LYS A 267 -14.65 18.47 -12.13
CA LYS A 267 -13.38 18.73 -12.80
C LYS A 267 -12.82 17.49 -13.51
N MET A 268 -13.44 16.32 -13.38
CA MET A 268 -12.96 15.06 -13.95
C MET A 268 -13.47 14.81 -15.36
N LYS A 269 -14.20 15.76 -15.95
CA LYS A 269 -14.69 15.65 -17.33
C LYS A 269 -13.51 15.54 -18.33
N PRO A 270 -13.52 14.55 -19.25
CA PRO A 270 -12.44 14.36 -20.22
C PRO A 270 -12.06 15.63 -20.98
N SER A 271 -13.03 16.42 -21.46
CA SER A 271 -12.80 17.67 -22.20
C SER A 271 -12.05 18.72 -21.38
N GLY A 272 -12.37 18.82 -20.09
CA GLY A 272 -11.74 19.76 -19.16
C GLY A 272 -10.37 19.33 -18.69
N LEU A 273 -10.07 18.03 -18.70
CA LEU A 273 -8.74 17.50 -18.46
C LEU A 273 -7.87 17.66 -19.71
N LEU A 274 -8.42 17.39 -20.89
CA LEU A 274 -7.75 17.61 -22.17
C LEU A 274 -7.31 19.07 -22.31
N LYS A 275 -8.23 20.01 -22.07
CA LYS A 275 -7.90 21.45 -22.10
C LYS A 275 -6.73 21.79 -21.17
N ARG A 276 -6.72 21.25 -19.95
CA ARG A 276 -5.62 21.46 -19.00
C ARG A 276 -4.30 20.84 -19.45
N LEU A 277 -4.32 19.65 -20.05
CA LEU A 277 -3.12 19.04 -20.61
C LEU A 277 -2.54 19.91 -21.74
N SER A 278 -3.39 20.44 -22.61
CA SER A 278 -2.98 21.35 -23.69
C SER A 278 -2.43 22.69 -23.18
N GLU A 279 -3.01 23.25 -22.12
CA GLU A 279 -2.50 24.47 -21.47
C GLU A 279 -1.12 24.24 -20.82
N THR A 280 -0.84 23.02 -20.35
CA THR A 280 0.43 22.69 -19.69
C THR A 280 1.55 22.41 -20.70
N SER A 281 1.22 22.06 -21.94
CA SER A 281 2.22 21.75 -23.00
C SER A 281 2.70 22.98 -23.79
N GLY A 282 2.15 24.18 -23.54
CA GLY A 282 2.68 25.44 -24.08
C GLY A 282 2.64 25.60 -25.61
N HIS A 283 1.89 24.75 -26.33
CA HIS A 283 1.81 24.81 -27.79
C HIS A 283 0.69 25.76 -28.25
N ASP A 284 1.09 26.95 -28.71
CA ASP A 284 0.22 27.94 -29.38
C ASP A 284 0.38 27.92 -30.92
N ASP A 285 1.22 27.03 -31.47
CA ASP A 285 1.44 26.92 -32.92
C ASP A 285 1.11 25.51 -33.44
N GLY A 286 0.08 25.45 -34.31
CA GLY A 286 -0.14 24.35 -35.26
C GLY A 286 -0.29 22.95 -34.66
N VAL A 287 -1.38 22.69 -33.94
CA VAL A 287 -1.65 21.36 -33.35
C VAL A 287 -1.80 20.28 -34.43
N THR A 288 -0.82 19.39 -34.55
CA THR A 288 -0.86 18.25 -35.47
C THR A 288 -1.88 17.20 -34.98
N ALA A 289 -2.70 16.64 -35.88
CA ALA A 289 -3.74 15.66 -35.54
C ALA A 289 -3.29 14.46 -34.66
N PRO A 290 -2.06 13.90 -34.78
CA PRO A 290 -1.57 12.84 -33.91
C PRO A 290 -1.44 13.26 -32.43
N PHE A 291 -1.02 14.51 -32.16
CA PHE A 291 -0.81 15.03 -30.80
C PHE A 291 -2.13 15.21 -30.04
N LEU A 292 -3.19 15.62 -30.74
CA LEU A 292 -4.55 15.67 -30.19
C LEU A 292 -5.04 14.28 -29.77
N SER A 293 -4.71 13.25 -30.55
CA SER A 293 -5.09 11.87 -30.25
C SER A 293 -4.40 11.33 -28.99
N GLU A 294 -3.12 11.65 -28.78
CA GLU A 294 -2.37 11.21 -27.61
C GLU A 294 -2.77 11.96 -26.33
N SER A 295 -2.90 13.29 -26.42
CA SER A 295 -3.38 14.13 -25.31
C SER A 295 -4.79 13.74 -24.88
N GLU A 296 -5.66 13.43 -25.85
CA GLU A 296 -7.01 12.92 -25.56
C GLU A 296 -6.94 11.56 -24.86
N HIS A 297 -6.12 10.63 -25.35
CA HIS A 297 -5.95 9.34 -24.68
C HIS A 297 -5.52 9.53 -23.21
N GLN A 298 -4.56 10.41 -22.95
CA GLN A 298 -4.09 10.73 -21.62
C GLN A 298 -5.19 11.36 -20.74
N ALA A 299 -6.01 12.26 -21.30
CA ALA A 299 -7.14 12.86 -20.57
C ALA A 299 -8.20 11.82 -20.16
N TYR A 300 -8.54 10.90 -21.06
CA TYR A 300 -9.47 9.82 -20.78
C TYR A 300 -8.88 8.82 -19.77
N TYR A 301 -7.59 8.50 -19.89
CA TYR A 301 -6.93 7.66 -18.91
C TYR A 301 -6.88 8.33 -17.53
N MET A 302 -6.60 9.63 -17.45
CA MET A 302 -6.64 10.37 -16.19
C MET A 302 -8.06 10.35 -15.59
N THR A 303 -9.09 10.54 -16.43
CA THR A 303 -10.49 10.38 -16.02
C THR A 303 -10.75 9.00 -15.44
N TYR A 304 -10.26 7.95 -16.10
CA TYR A 304 -10.38 6.56 -15.65
C TYR A 304 -9.78 6.36 -14.25
N VAL A 305 -8.57 6.87 -14.00
CA VAL A 305 -7.91 6.80 -12.69
C VAL A 305 -8.70 7.56 -11.62
N LEU A 306 -9.08 8.80 -11.92
CA LEU A 306 -9.83 9.65 -10.99
C LEU A 306 -11.17 9.01 -10.61
N LEU A 307 -11.86 8.35 -11.55
CA LEU A 307 -13.10 7.64 -11.26
C LEU A 307 -12.90 6.45 -10.32
N HIS A 308 -11.80 5.70 -10.44
CA HIS A 308 -11.48 4.65 -9.46
C HIS A 308 -11.22 5.23 -8.07
N LEU A 309 -10.46 6.33 -7.98
CA LEU A 309 -10.23 7.02 -6.72
C LEU A 309 -11.55 7.55 -6.11
N VAL A 310 -12.46 8.07 -6.93
CA VAL A 310 -13.79 8.52 -6.49
C VAL A 310 -14.58 7.37 -5.88
N ARG A 311 -14.51 6.17 -6.47
CA ARG A 311 -15.19 4.97 -5.93
C ARG A 311 -14.68 4.65 -4.53
N GLU A 312 -13.36 4.68 -4.32
CA GLU A 312 -12.74 4.45 -3.01
C GLU A 312 -13.06 5.57 -2.01
N ALA A 313 -12.99 6.83 -2.44
CA ALA A 313 -13.34 8.00 -1.64
C ALA A 313 -14.83 8.02 -1.22
N SER A 314 -15.71 7.48 -2.07
CA SER A 314 -17.16 7.40 -1.81
C SER A 314 -17.58 6.19 -0.96
N ASN A 315 -16.63 5.40 -0.43
CA ASN A 315 -16.99 4.23 0.35
C ASN A 315 -17.49 4.63 1.75
N PHE A 316 -18.73 4.25 2.08
CA PHE A 316 -19.38 4.60 3.33
C PHE A 316 -19.27 3.45 4.32
N GLU A 317 -18.52 3.64 5.41
CA GLU A 317 -18.35 2.62 6.46
C GLU A 317 -19.51 2.55 7.46
N CYS A 318 -20.36 3.58 7.53
CA CYS A 318 -21.45 3.65 8.51
C CYS A 318 -22.77 4.12 7.88
N THR A 319 -23.87 3.76 8.51
CA THR A 319 -25.27 4.15 8.24
C THR A 319 -25.51 5.63 8.53
N SER A 320 -24.68 6.53 7.98
CA SER A 320 -24.92 7.96 8.10
C SER A 320 -26.27 8.31 7.47
N SER A 321 -27.10 9.06 8.20
CA SER A 321 -28.38 9.59 7.70
C SER A 321 -28.20 10.38 6.39
N ASN A 322 -27.02 10.98 6.20
CA ASN A 322 -26.65 11.74 5.01
C ASN A 322 -26.07 10.89 3.86
N LYS A 323 -25.85 9.58 4.03
CA LYS A 323 -25.30 8.69 2.98
C LYS A 323 -26.10 8.78 1.68
N ARG A 324 -27.42 8.66 1.78
CA ARG A 324 -28.33 8.74 0.63
C ARG A 324 -28.23 10.09 -0.08
N LYS A 325 -28.22 11.19 0.68
CA LYS A 325 -28.08 12.56 0.15
C LYS A 325 -26.81 12.71 -0.68
N TRP A 326 -25.68 12.24 -0.16
CA TRP A 326 -24.40 12.33 -0.87
C TRP A 326 -24.33 11.41 -2.08
N LEU A 327 -24.83 10.18 -1.98
CA LEU A 327 -24.89 9.26 -3.12
C LEU A 327 -25.74 9.83 -4.27
N LEU A 328 -26.92 10.40 -3.97
CA LEU A 328 -27.76 11.05 -4.98
C LEU A 328 -27.03 12.22 -5.66
N ARG A 329 -26.31 13.03 -4.88
CA ARG A 329 -25.52 14.15 -5.41
C ARG A 329 -24.34 13.67 -6.26
N LEU A 330 -23.67 12.60 -5.86
CA LEU A 330 -22.58 12.00 -6.64
C LEU A 330 -23.12 11.42 -7.95
N CYS A 331 -24.23 10.69 -7.92
CA CYS A 331 -24.90 10.19 -9.12
C CYS A 331 -25.26 11.32 -10.10
N SER A 332 -25.94 12.37 -9.63
CA SER A 332 -26.33 13.48 -10.50
C SER A 332 -25.12 14.24 -11.06
N THR A 333 -24.08 14.42 -10.26
CA THR A 333 -22.83 15.07 -10.69
C THR A 333 -22.10 14.23 -11.75
N LEU A 334 -22.00 12.91 -11.52
CA LEU A 334 -21.37 11.97 -12.44
C LEU A 334 -22.06 11.95 -13.80
N GLU A 335 -23.39 11.88 -13.80
CA GLU A 335 -24.17 11.89 -15.05
C GLU A 335 -24.03 13.22 -15.79
N LYS A 336 -24.26 14.34 -15.09
CA LYS A 336 -24.27 15.67 -15.70
C LYS A 336 -22.91 16.08 -16.26
N HIS A 337 -21.82 15.77 -15.57
CA HIS A 337 -20.51 16.34 -15.87
C HIS A 337 -19.52 15.37 -16.52
N VAL A 338 -19.60 14.06 -16.22
CA VAL A 338 -18.64 13.08 -16.77
C VAL A 338 -19.30 12.26 -17.86
N LYS A 339 -20.46 11.64 -17.60
CA LYS A 339 -21.16 10.78 -18.57
C LYS A 339 -21.52 11.53 -19.85
N CYS A 340 -22.13 12.72 -19.73
CA CYS A 340 -22.53 13.54 -20.88
C CYS A 340 -21.35 14.09 -21.70
N ASP A 341 -20.15 14.14 -21.13
CA ASP A 341 -18.95 14.65 -21.80
C ASP A 341 -18.27 13.57 -22.67
N ILE A 342 -18.57 12.30 -22.43
CA ILE A 342 -17.99 11.18 -23.18
C ILE A 342 -18.73 10.99 -24.50
N ARG A 343 -18.06 11.29 -25.61
CA ARG A 343 -18.54 10.99 -26.96
C ARG A 343 -18.04 9.63 -27.42
N GLU A 344 -18.95 8.69 -27.64
CA GLU A 344 -18.58 7.35 -28.11
C GLU A 344 -18.10 7.36 -29.57
N ASP A 345 -17.11 6.51 -29.82
CA ASP A 345 -16.61 6.17 -31.13
C ASP A 345 -16.15 4.71 -31.08
N VAL A 346 -16.61 3.89 -32.03
CA VAL A 346 -16.31 2.45 -32.10
C VAL A 346 -14.81 2.19 -32.24
N ARG A 347 -14.05 3.14 -32.77
CA ARG A 347 -12.60 3.04 -32.97
C ARG A 347 -11.80 3.38 -31.70
N LEU A 348 -12.40 4.07 -30.74
CA LEU A 348 -11.72 4.66 -29.58
C LEU A 348 -12.08 3.91 -28.29
N PHE A 349 -11.56 2.69 -28.17
CA PHE A 349 -11.87 1.78 -27.07
C PHE A 349 -11.63 2.36 -25.66
N TYR A 350 -10.67 3.27 -25.51
CA TYR A 350 -10.41 3.94 -24.23
C TYR A 350 -11.60 4.78 -23.74
N ARG A 351 -12.37 5.40 -24.66
CA ARG A 351 -13.58 6.15 -24.30
C ARG A 351 -14.66 5.21 -23.77
N THR A 352 -14.83 4.06 -24.40
CA THR A 352 -15.76 3.01 -23.98
C THR A 352 -15.40 2.47 -22.59
N LYS A 353 -14.11 2.25 -22.29
CA LYS A 353 -13.66 1.83 -20.95
C LYS A 353 -14.08 2.83 -19.86
N VAL A 354 -13.94 4.14 -20.13
CA VAL A 354 -14.36 5.17 -19.17
C VAL A 354 -15.88 5.18 -19.02
N LYS A 355 -16.64 5.09 -20.12
CA LYS A 355 -18.11 5.06 -20.06
C LYS A 355 -18.63 3.84 -19.29
N ASP A 356 -18.05 2.67 -19.51
CA ASP A 356 -18.35 1.45 -18.76
C ASP A 356 -18.05 1.63 -17.26
N LEU A 357 -16.90 2.21 -16.90
CA LEU A 357 -16.58 2.50 -15.50
C LEU A 357 -17.57 3.49 -14.88
N VAL A 358 -17.99 4.52 -15.60
CA VAL A 358 -19.05 5.46 -15.18
C VAL A 358 -20.35 4.71 -14.92
N ALA A 359 -20.78 3.85 -15.84
CA ALA A 359 -22.00 3.05 -15.69
C ALA A 359 -21.95 2.12 -14.47
N ARG A 360 -20.84 1.37 -14.29
CA ARG A 360 -20.65 0.49 -13.13
C ARG A 360 -20.63 1.25 -11.81
N THR A 361 -20.01 2.43 -11.80
CA THR A 361 -19.96 3.30 -10.61
C THR A 361 -21.35 3.81 -10.25
N TYR A 362 -22.08 4.32 -11.24
CA TYR A 362 -23.46 4.76 -11.08
C TYR A 362 -24.36 3.63 -10.57
N SER A 363 -24.32 2.46 -11.20
CA SER A 363 -25.11 1.29 -10.79
C SER A 363 -24.80 0.85 -9.36
N LYS A 364 -23.52 0.84 -8.97
CA LYS A 364 -23.12 0.53 -7.58
C LYS A 364 -23.70 1.54 -6.59
N TRP A 365 -23.62 2.82 -6.88
CA TRP A 365 -24.20 3.85 -6.02
C TRP A 365 -25.73 3.75 -5.95
N GLN A 366 -26.41 3.48 -7.06
CA GLN A 366 -27.86 3.23 -7.06
C GLN A 366 -28.23 2.01 -6.22
N GLN A 367 -27.50 0.89 -6.34
CA GLN A 367 -27.68 -0.27 -5.47
C GLN A 367 -27.52 0.09 -3.98
N MET A 368 -26.52 0.90 -3.64
CA MET A 368 -26.32 1.39 -2.27
C MET A 368 -27.48 2.30 -1.80
N ILE A 369 -28.01 3.15 -2.67
CA ILE A 369 -29.19 3.99 -2.41
C ILE A 369 -30.43 3.12 -2.14
N HIS A 370 -30.67 2.08 -2.94
CA HIS A 370 -31.80 1.17 -2.76
C HIS A 370 -31.66 0.33 -1.47
N SER A 371 -30.48 -0.23 -1.21
CA SER A 371 -30.23 -1.00 0.02
C SER A 371 -30.43 -0.16 1.29
N SER A 372 -30.17 1.15 1.23
CA SER A 372 -30.43 2.04 2.37
C SER A 372 -31.92 2.24 2.68
N GLN A 373 -32.83 2.04 1.71
CA GLN A 373 -34.28 2.12 1.95
C GLN A 373 -34.80 0.91 2.75
N LEU A 374 -34.26 -0.28 2.51
CA LEU A 374 -34.69 -1.52 3.18
C LEU A 374 -34.37 -1.52 4.67
N ILE A 375 -33.27 -0.87 5.09
CA ILE A 375 -32.87 -0.78 6.50
C ILE A 375 -33.78 0.19 7.29
N GLN A 376 -34.42 1.14 6.60
CA GLN A 376 -35.34 2.12 7.22
C GLN A 376 -36.75 1.57 7.45
N GLY A 377 -37.04 0.36 6.96
CA GLY A 377 -38.31 -0.34 7.16
C GLY A 377 -38.14 -1.66 7.92
N GLN A 378 -37.71 -1.61 9.19
CA GLN A 378 -37.96 -2.74 10.10
C GLN A 378 -39.49 -2.95 10.19
N ILE A 379 -40.00 -3.94 9.47
CA ILE A 379 -41.41 -4.40 9.50
C ILE A 379 -41.57 -5.59 10.48
N HIS A 380 -40.69 -5.75 11.48
CA HIS A 380 -40.82 -6.84 12.45
C HIS A 380 -40.55 -6.37 13.89
N ASP A 381 -41.47 -5.59 14.44
CA ASP A 381 -41.64 -5.35 15.88
C ASP A 381 -43.11 -5.56 16.30
N PHE A 382 -43.76 -6.60 15.77
CA PHE A 382 -45.07 -7.04 16.27
C PHE A 382 -45.14 -8.56 16.33
N TRP A 383 -44.38 -9.16 17.25
CA TRP A 383 -44.83 -10.39 17.88
C TRP A 383 -44.18 -10.55 19.26
N VAL A 384 -44.96 -10.26 20.30
CA VAL A 384 -44.68 -10.72 21.67
C VAL A 384 -45.64 -11.88 21.91
N PRO A 385 -45.16 -13.11 22.21
CA PRO A 385 -46.04 -14.17 22.66
C PRO A 385 -46.62 -13.79 24.02
N ASP A 386 -47.95 -13.75 24.11
CA ASP A 386 -48.65 -13.68 25.40
C ASP A 386 -48.31 -14.95 26.21
N THR A 387 -47.81 -14.74 27.43
CA THR A 387 -47.59 -15.77 28.47
C THR A 387 -48.88 -16.16 29.17
#